data_AF-A0A8B8F768-F1
#
_entry.id   AF-A0A8B8F768-F1
#
_cell.length_a   1.000
_cell.length_b   1.000
_cell.length_c   1.000
_cell.angle_alpha   90.00
_cell.angle_beta   90.00
_cell.angle_gamma   90.00
#
_symmetry.space_group_name_H-M   'P 1'
#
loop_
_entity.id
_entity.type
_entity.pdbx_description
1 polymer ?
#
loop_
_entity_poly.entity_id
_entity_poly.type
_entity_poly.pdbx_seq_one_letter_code
_entity_poly.pdbx_strand_id
1 'polypeptide(L)'
;MIKLFLKKEKKYIQDRFRTETGLLIDVVLQGKGTTNDGNTARRFFKNAELTSAITNVDLQLIKRFGVILKTMSSGYEINLEKFEAYTLETAELYVSLYPWYYMPASVHKILIHGTDVIRSALLPIGQLSEEAQEARNKDFRNIRQNSTRQINRILQNEDLGHMLLVSSDPYISSLKKTSKMNLKSFDEDIRALLIVEGDKNSDSDSDSDKDDDSERNIVEYSENQNYNS
;
A
#
# COMPACT_ATOMS: atom_id res chain seq x y z
N MET A 1 -33.39 -3.82 -15.56
CA MET A 1 -32.58 -4.70 -16.42
C MET A 1 -31.07 -4.42 -16.28
N ILE A 2 -30.60 -3.19 -16.51
CA ILE A 2 -29.17 -2.80 -16.40
C ILE A 2 -28.56 -3.11 -15.01
N LYS A 3 -29.25 -2.78 -13.91
CA LYS A 3 -28.76 -3.08 -12.54
C LYS A 3 -28.52 -4.57 -12.30
N LEU A 4 -29.32 -5.45 -12.92
CA LEU A 4 -29.17 -6.90 -12.78
C LEU A 4 -27.94 -7.41 -13.55
N PHE A 5 -27.72 -6.87 -14.75
CA PHE A 5 -26.54 -7.17 -15.56
C PHE A 5 -25.26 -6.74 -14.82
N LEU A 6 -25.21 -5.49 -14.31
CA LEU A 6 -24.07 -4.99 -13.54
C LEU A 6 -23.78 -5.85 -12.31
N LYS A 7 -24.81 -6.33 -11.60
CA LYS A 7 -24.63 -7.21 -10.44
C LYS A 7 -24.06 -8.57 -10.82
N LYS A 8 -24.48 -9.13 -11.97
CA LYS A 8 -23.94 -10.39 -12.49
C LYS A 8 -22.48 -10.23 -12.92
N GLU A 9 -22.19 -9.18 -13.67
CA GLU A 9 -20.83 -8.88 -14.15
C GLU A 9 -19.87 -8.62 -12.98
N LYS A 10 -20.29 -7.80 -12.01
CA LYS A 10 -19.53 -7.58 -10.78
C LYS A 10 -19.21 -8.90 -10.07
N LYS A 11 -20.20 -9.79 -9.92
CA LYS A 11 -19.98 -11.08 -9.26
C LYS A 11 -19.01 -11.96 -10.06
N TYR A 12 -19.14 -12.00 -11.38
CA TYR A 12 -18.23 -12.75 -12.26
C TYR A 12 -16.77 -12.28 -12.10
N ILE A 13 -16.55 -10.96 -12.12
CA ILE A 13 -15.23 -10.36 -11.89
C ILE A 13 -14.69 -10.71 -10.50
N GLN A 14 -15.51 -10.59 -9.45
CA GLN A 14 -15.13 -10.95 -8.08
C GLN A 14 -14.71 -12.41 -7.94
N ASP A 15 -15.48 -13.32 -8.53
CA ASP A 15 -15.21 -14.76 -8.49
C ASP A 15 -13.91 -15.09 -9.25
N ARG A 16 -13.65 -14.46 -10.40
CA ARG A 16 -12.39 -14.63 -11.15
C ARG A 16 -11.17 -14.13 -10.38
N PHE A 17 -11.24 -12.94 -9.80
CA PHE A 17 -10.14 -12.44 -8.96
C PHE A 17 -9.85 -13.37 -7.78
N ARG A 18 -10.89 -13.90 -7.15
CA ARG A 18 -10.73 -14.85 -6.06
C ARG A 18 -10.06 -16.15 -6.52
N THR A 19 -10.46 -16.71 -7.65
CA THR A 19 -9.91 -17.98 -8.14
C THR A 19 -8.49 -17.85 -8.67
N GLU A 20 -8.19 -16.78 -9.42
CA GLU A 20 -6.88 -16.65 -10.12
C GLU A 20 -5.81 -15.98 -9.28
N THR A 21 -6.19 -15.05 -8.41
CA THR A 21 -5.22 -14.26 -7.62
C THR A 21 -5.38 -14.47 -6.11
N GLY A 22 -6.43 -15.15 -5.67
CA GLY A 22 -6.75 -15.26 -4.24
C GLY A 22 -7.17 -13.93 -3.61
N LEU A 23 -7.50 -12.91 -4.41
CA LEU A 23 -7.93 -11.59 -3.92
C LEU A 23 -9.43 -11.54 -3.74
N LEU A 24 -9.86 -10.98 -2.61
CA LEU A 24 -11.26 -10.58 -2.39
C LEU A 24 -11.35 -9.09 -2.72
N ILE A 25 -12.10 -8.74 -3.76
CA ILE A 25 -12.25 -7.36 -4.23
C ILE A 25 -13.69 -6.91 -4.07
N ASP A 26 -13.88 -5.68 -3.58
CA ASP A 26 -15.20 -5.03 -3.45
C ASP A 26 -16.21 -5.87 -2.62
N VAL A 27 -15.68 -6.53 -1.59
CA VAL A 27 -16.44 -7.26 -0.57
C VAL A 27 -16.47 -6.43 0.70
N VAL A 28 -17.65 -6.21 1.25
CA VAL A 28 -17.84 -5.53 2.55
C VAL A 28 -17.68 -6.55 3.68
N LEU A 29 -16.78 -6.28 4.60
CA LEU A 29 -16.59 -7.06 5.82
C LEU A 29 -17.24 -6.33 6.99
N GLN A 30 -18.21 -6.99 7.64
CA GLN A 30 -18.92 -6.40 8.78
C GLN A 30 -17.93 -6.04 9.89
N GLY A 31 -17.91 -4.76 10.30
CA GLY A 31 -17.04 -4.24 11.35
C GLY A 31 -15.56 -4.02 10.97
N LYS A 32 -15.16 -4.29 9.71
CA LYS A 32 -13.78 -4.09 9.23
C LYS A 32 -13.66 -3.18 8.00
N GLY A 33 -14.78 -2.73 7.44
CA GLY A 33 -14.81 -1.89 6.25
C GLY A 33 -14.86 -2.71 4.96
N THR A 34 -14.30 -2.18 3.87
CA THR A 34 -14.24 -2.89 2.59
C THR A 34 -12.90 -3.61 2.44
N THR A 35 -12.88 -4.69 1.66
CA THR A 35 -11.65 -5.41 1.30
C THR A 35 -10.71 -4.62 0.40
N ASN A 36 -11.14 -3.46 -0.13
CA ASN A 36 -10.32 -2.60 -0.97
C ASN A 36 -9.35 -1.75 -0.11
N ASP A 37 -8.43 -2.42 0.58
CA ASP A 37 -7.37 -1.79 1.35
C ASP A 37 -6.11 -1.56 0.50
N GLY A 38 -5.11 -0.86 1.08
CA GLY A 38 -3.84 -0.60 0.39
C GLY A 38 -3.08 -1.87 -0.02
N ASN A 39 -3.29 -3.00 0.66
CA ASN A 39 -2.71 -4.28 0.26
C ASN A 39 -3.38 -4.83 -1.01
N THR A 40 -4.71 -4.78 -1.05
CA THR A 40 -5.51 -5.20 -2.21
C THR A 40 -5.20 -4.33 -3.43
N ALA A 41 -5.10 -3.00 -3.25
CA ALA A 41 -4.70 -2.08 -4.31
C ALA A 41 -3.29 -2.40 -4.86
N ARG A 42 -2.29 -2.62 -3.98
CA ARG A 42 -0.93 -2.98 -4.41
C ARG A 42 -0.89 -4.27 -5.23
N ARG A 43 -1.65 -5.28 -4.80
CA ARG A 43 -1.73 -6.56 -5.54
C ARG A 43 -2.47 -6.42 -6.87
N PHE A 44 -3.51 -5.59 -6.93
CA PHE A 44 -4.25 -5.29 -8.15
C PHE A 44 -3.36 -4.70 -9.26
N PHE A 45 -2.49 -3.74 -8.92
CA PHE A 45 -1.58 -3.11 -9.88
C PHE A 45 -0.28 -3.89 -10.12
N LYS A 46 0.03 -4.91 -9.31
CA LYS A 46 1.24 -5.74 -9.50
C LYS A 46 1.19 -6.57 -10.79
N ASN A 47 0.02 -7.15 -11.10
CA ASN A 47 -0.18 -8.02 -12.27
C ASN A 47 -1.18 -7.39 -13.25
N ALA A 48 -0.77 -6.30 -13.90
CA ALA A 48 -1.65 -5.54 -14.80
C ALA A 48 -2.28 -6.38 -15.93
N GLU A 49 -1.57 -7.39 -16.43
CA GLU A 49 -2.05 -8.29 -17.49
C GLU A 49 -3.23 -9.16 -17.04
N LEU A 50 -3.11 -9.82 -15.89
CA LEU A 50 -4.20 -10.59 -15.30
C LEU A 50 -5.38 -9.68 -14.95
N THR A 51 -5.10 -8.51 -14.35
CA THR A 51 -6.12 -7.53 -13.99
C THR A 51 -6.89 -7.04 -15.23
N SER A 52 -6.21 -6.74 -16.32
CA SER A 52 -6.81 -6.36 -17.61
C SER A 52 -7.66 -7.50 -18.18
N ALA A 53 -7.15 -8.73 -18.17
CA ALA A 53 -7.87 -9.91 -18.66
C ALA A 53 -9.11 -10.28 -17.82
N ILE A 54 -9.13 -9.96 -16.53
CA ILE A 54 -10.29 -10.20 -15.64
C ILE A 54 -11.33 -9.08 -15.79
N THR A 55 -10.88 -7.82 -15.79
CA THR A 55 -11.78 -6.64 -15.78
C THR A 55 -12.21 -6.17 -17.16
N ASN A 56 -11.54 -6.65 -18.20
CA ASN A 56 -11.66 -6.16 -19.57
C ASN A 56 -11.39 -4.65 -19.72
N VAL A 57 -10.57 -4.10 -18.82
CA VAL A 57 -10.05 -2.73 -18.89
C VAL A 57 -8.73 -2.75 -19.66
N ASP A 58 -8.46 -1.68 -20.41
CA ASP A 58 -7.26 -1.55 -21.22
C ASP A 58 -5.98 -1.73 -20.38
N LEU A 59 -5.08 -2.56 -20.90
CA LEU A 59 -3.84 -2.93 -20.22
C LEU A 59 -2.91 -1.73 -20.04
N GLN A 60 -2.80 -0.87 -21.06
CA GLN A 60 -1.92 0.28 -21.00
C GLN A 60 -2.41 1.25 -19.92
N LEU A 61 -3.71 1.51 -19.87
CA LEU A 61 -4.30 2.36 -18.85
C LEU A 61 -4.01 1.86 -17.42
N ILE A 62 -4.15 0.55 -17.17
CA ILE A 62 -3.84 -0.05 -15.85
C ILE A 62 -2.35 0.12 -15.53
N LYS A 63 -1.45 -0.13 -16.49
CA LYS A 63 0.00 0.04 -16.29
C LYS A 63 0.34 1.50 -15.96
N ARG A 64 -0.20 2.47 -16.70
CA ARG A 64 0.05 3.91 -16.45
C ARG A 64 -0.43 4.34 -15.06
N PHE A 65 -1.62 3.92 -14.64
CA PHE A 65 -2.08 4.19 -13.27
C PHE A 65 -1.18 3.54 -12.22
N GLY A 66 -0.71 2.31 -12.45
CA GLY A 66 0.24 1.64 -11.57
C GLY A 66 1.55 2.42 -11.42
N VAL A 67 2.10 2.95 -12.51
CA VAL A 67 3.31 3.79 -12.50
C VAL A 67 3.07 5.07 -11.72
N ILE A 68 2.00 5.82 -12.02
CA ILE A 68 1.66 7.08 -11.34
C ILE A 68 1.55 6.89 -9.83
N LEU A 69 0.77 5.88 -9.40
CA LEU A 69 0.56 5.61 -7.98
C LEU A 69 1.86 5.19 -7.28
N LYS A 70 2.67 4.32 -7.91
CA LYS A 70 3.97 3.92 -7.36
C LYS A 70 4.92 5.12 -7.23
N THR A 71 5.00 5.97 -8.25
CA THR A 71 5.81 7.19 -8.24
C THR A 71 5.42 8.12 -7.09
N MET A 72 4.11 8.35 -6.89
CA MET A 72 3.62 9.16 -5.76
C MET A 72 3.93 8.53 -4.40
N SER A 73 3.84 7.19 -4.28
CA SER A 73 4.14 6.47 -3.04
C SER A 73 5.63 6.26 -2.77
N SER A 74 6.50 6.62 -3.70
CA SER A 74 7.94 6.28 -3.65
C SER A 74 8.69 6.99 -2.51
N GLY A 75 8.21 8.16 -2.09
CA GLY A 75 8.86 8.99 -1.07
C GLY A 75 10.08 9.77 -1.57
N TYR A 76 10.37 9.72 -2.87
CA TYR A 76 11.43 10.48 -3.54
C TYR A 76 10.90 11.72 -4.24
N GLU A 77 11.80 12.64 -4.59
CA GLU A 77 11.46 13.80 -5.39
C GLU A 77 11.06 13.40 -6.82
N ILE A 78 9.98 14.01 -7.31
CA ILE A 78 9.38 13.70 -8.61
C ILE A 78 9.74 14.82 -9.58
N ASN A 79 10.17 14.45 -10.79
CA ASN A 79 10.36 15.41 -11.86
C ASN A 79 8.98 15.91 -12.34
N LEU A 80 8.65 17.16 -11.99
CA LEU A 80 7.33 17.74 -12.24
C LEU A 80 6.96 17.79 -13.73
N GLU A 81 7.90 18.17 -14.60
CA GLU A 81 7.64 18.32 -16.04
C GLU A 81 7.31 16.97 -16.68
N LYS A 82 8.11 15.94 -16.37
CA LYS A 82 7.89 14.58 -16.90
C LYS A 82 6.62 13.97 -16.33
N PHE A 83 6.35 14.19 -15.04
CA PHE A 83 5.15 13.68 -14.40
C PHE A 83 3.89 14.32 -14.97
N GLU A 84 3.91 15.64 -15.23
CA GLU A 84 2.80 16.37 -15.85
C GLU A 84 2.48 15.87 -17.25
N ALA A 85 3.50 15.71 -18.10
CA ALA A 85 3.31 15.12 -19.42
C ALA A 85 2.69 13.71 -19.32
N TYR A 86 3.21 12.88 -18.41
CA TYR A 86 2.73 11.52 -18.24
C TYR A 86 1.28 11.45 -17.74
N THR A 87 0.87 12.32 -16.80
CA THR A 87 -0.50 12.35 -16.29
C THR A 87 -1.50 12.92 -17.29
N LEU A 88 -1.11 13.94 -18.07
CA LEU A 88 -1.95 14.50 -19.13
C LEU A 88 -2.20 13.49 -20.26
N GLU A 89 -1.16 12.84 -20.77
CA GLU A 89 -1.31 11.78 -21.76
C GLU A 89 -2.18 10.62 -21.24
N THR A 90 -2.08 10.30 -19.95
CA THR A 90 -2.95 9.29 -19.32
C THR A 90 -4.41 9.75 -19.26
N ALA A 91 -4.66 11.04 -19.01
CA ALA A 91 -6.00 11.61 -19.02
C ALA A 91 -6.62 11.59 -20.42
N GLU A 92 -5.85 11.92 -21.46
CA GLU A 92 -6.30 11.84 -22.85
C GLU A 92 -6.63 10.39 -23.25
N LEU A 93 -5.77 9.44 -22.87
CA LEU A 93 -6.02 8.01 -23.06
C LEU A 93 -7.31 7.56 -22.35
N TYR A 94 -7.54 8.02 -21.12
CA TYR A 94 -8.76 7.71 -20.38
C TYR A 94 -10.02 8.18 -21.11
N VAL A 95 -10.04 9.44 -21.57
CA VAL A 95 -11.20 10.05 -22.24
C VAL A 95 -11.46 9.39 -23.59
N SER A 96 -10.40 9.03 -24.34
CA SER A 96 -10.54 8.34 -25.63
C SER A 96 -11.08 6.91 -25.50
N LEU A 97 -10.64 6.14 -24.50
CA LEU A 97 -11.08 4.76 -24.28
C LEU A 97 -12.46 4.67 -23.64
N TYR A 98 -12.75 5.55 -22.68
CA TYR A 98 -13.95 5.48 -21.84
C TYR A 98 -14.73 6.82 -21.78
N PRO A 99 -15.14 7.40 -22.91
CA PRO A 99 -15.84 8.70 -22.93
C PRO A 99 -17.20 8.66 -22.22
N TRP A 100 -17.77 7.47 -22.05
CA TRP A 100 -19.06 7.23 -21.40
C TRP A 100 -19.00 7.24 -19.87
N TYR A 101 -17.80 7.15 -19.27
CA TYR A 101 -17.64 7.12 -17.82
C TYR A 101 -16.93 8.38 -17.33
N TYR A 102 -17.62 9.17 -16.52
CA TYR A 102 -17.02 10.39 -15.95
C TYR A 102 -15.85 10.03 -15.04
N MET A 103 -14.74 10.75 -15.22
CA MET A 103 -13.54 10.57 -14.41
C MET A 103 -13.86 10.80 -12.92
N PRO A 104 -13.60 9.83 -12.03
CA PRO A 104 -13.83 10.00 -10.60
C PRO A 104 -13.02 11.17 -10.04
N ALA A 105 -13.56 11.87 -9.03
CA ALA A 105 -12.91 13.06 -8.45
C ALA A 105 -11.47 12.78 -7.96
N SER A 106 -11.20 11.61 -7.37
CA SER A 106 -9.85 11.24 -6.94
C SER A 106 -8.89 11.06 -8.12
N VAL A 107 -9.34 10.42 -9.21
CA VAL A 107 -8.55 10.24 -10.42
C VAL A 107 -8.28 11.59 -11.09
N HIS A 108 -9.29 12.45 -11.16
CA HIS A 108 -9.17 13.80 -11.70
C HIS A 108 -8.16 14.65 -10.91
N LYS A 109 -8.23 14.61 -9.57
CA LYS A 109 -7.25 15.29 -8.72
C LYS A 109 -5.82 14.79 -8.96
N ILE A 110 -5.63 13.49 -9.19
CA ILE A 110 -4.30 12.93 -9.47
C ILE A 110 -3.82 13.33 -10.86
N LEU A 111 -4.65 13.17 -11.90
CA LEU A 111 -4.21 13.36 -13.28
C LEU A 111 -4.08 14.83 -13.69
N ILE A 112 -4.98 15.68 -13.21
CA ILE A 112 -5.06 17.10 -13.60
C ILE A 112 -4.39 18.01 -12.58
N HIS A 113 -4.64 17.79 -11.28
CA HIS A 113 -4.11 18.66 -10.21
C HIS A 113 -2.92 18.05 -9.46
N GLY A 114 -2.49 16.83 -9.82
CA GLY A 114 -1.47 16.12 -9.05
C GLY A 114 -0.13 16.84 -9.02
N THR A 115 0.26 17.41 -10.16
CA THR A 115 1.49 18.18 -10.32
C THR A 115 1.49 19.46 -9.49
N ASP A 116 0.37 20.19 -9.49
CA ASP A 116 0.21 21.41 -8.69
C ASP A 116 0.29 21.12 -7.19
N VAL A 117 -0.33 20.01 -6.74
CA VAL A 117 -0.27 19.57 -5.35
C VAL A 117 1.18 19.22 -4.97
N ILE A 118 1.88 18.44 -5.79
CA ILE A 118 3.28 18.06 -5.54
C ILE A 118 4.17 19.31 -5.52
N ARG A 119 3.94 20.27 -6.42
CA ARG A 119 4.66 21.55 -6.46
C ARG A 119 4.48 22.38 -5.19
N SER A 120 3.29 22.33 -4.58
CA SER A 120 2.98 23.06 -3.35
C SER A 120 3.44 22.37 -2.06
N ALA A 121 3.79 21.08 -2.13
CA ALA A 121 4.19 20.29 -0.97
C ALA A 121 5.63 20.63 -0.55
N LEU A 122 5.86 20.74 0.77
CA LEU A 122 7.20 21.01 1.31
C LEU A 122 8.13 19.79 1.28
N LEU A 123 7.56 18.58 1.29
CA LEU A 123 8.27 17.31 1.30
C LEU A 123 7.74 16.44 0.16
N PRO A 124 8.51 15.44 -0.29
CA PRO A 124 8.03 14.44 -1.24
C PRO A 124 6.68 13.87 -0.82
N ILE A 125 5.72 13.85 -1.73
CA ILE A 125 4.31 13.56 -1.41
C ILE A 125 4.12 12.20 -0.71
N GLY A 126 4.94 11.20 -1.06
CA GLY A 126 4.90 9.89 -0.40
C GLY A 126 5.26 9.92 1.09
N GLN A 127 6.07 10.90 1.53
CA GLN A 127 6.41 11.09 2.95
C GLN A 127 5.27 11.74 3.74
N LEU A 128 4.34 12.43 3.07
CA LEU A 128 3.15 13.05 3.66
C LEU A 128 1.96 12.09 3.73
N SER A 129 2.18 10.79 3.52
CA SER A 129 1.15 9.76 3.46
C SER A 129 0.49 9.48 4.83
N GLU A 130 -0.82 9.22 4.82
CA GLU A 130 -1.59 8.79 5.99
C GLU A 130 -1.33 7.33 6.39
N GLU A 131 -0.78 6.51 5.48
CA GLU A 131 -0.56 5.07 5.70
C GLU A 131 0.29 4.78 6.97
N ALA A 132 1.23 5.68 7.29
CA ALA A 132 2.04 5.55 8.49
C ALA A 132 1.18 5.63 9.77
N GLN A 133 0.19 6.52 9.81
CA GLN A 133 -0.72 6.64 10.95
C GLN A 133 -1.68 5.45 11.04
N GLU A 134 -2.19 4.97 9.90
CA GLU A 134 -3.05 3.77 9.88
C GLU A 134 -2.32 2.52 10.36
N ALA A 135 -1.06 2.34 9.98
CA ALA A 135 -0.23 1.23 10.44
C ALA A 135 -0.08 1.22 11.97
N ARG A 136 0.00 2.41 12.59
CA ARG A 136 0.09 2.57 14.05
C ARG A 136 -1.16 2.10 14.79
N ASN A 137 -2.32 2.01 14.14
CA ASN A 137 -3.52 1.42 14.74
C ASN A 137 -3.37 -0.09 15.04
N LYS A 138 -2.45 -0.78 14.34
CA LYS A 138 -2.10 -2.16 14.67
C LYS A 138 -1.32 -2.22 15.99
N ASP A 139 -0.31 -1.36 16.12
CA ASP A 139 0.52 -1.28 17.34
C ASP A 139 -0.33 -0.85 18.54
N PHE A 140 -1.22 0.14 18.36
CA PHE A 140 -2.16 0.57 19.39
C PHE A 140 -2.97 -0.60 19.97
N ARG A 141 -3.56 -1.44 19.10
CA ARG A 141 -4.34 -2.60 19.53
C ARG A 141 -3.48 -3.63 20.26
N ASN A 142 -2.26 -3.87 19.77
CA ASN A 142 -1.32 -4.81 20.37
C ASN A 142 -0.85 -4.35 21.76
N ILE A 143 -0.38 -3.10 21.88
CA ILE A 143 0.07 -2.49 23.14
C ILE A 143 -1.07 -2.51 24.15
N ARG A 144 -2.29 -2.13 23.73
CA ARG A 144 -3.46 -2.13 24.62
C ARG A 144 -3.82 -3.52 25.16
N GLN A 145 -3.59 -4.58 24.39
CA GLN A 145 -3.86 -5.96 24.83
C GLN A 145 -2.76 -6.50 25.74
N ASN A 146 -1.50 -6.29 25.36
CA ASN A 146 -0.37 -7.05 25.92
C ASN A 146 0.56 -6.24 26.82
N SER A 147 0.54 -4.91 26.76
CA SER A 147 1.55 -4.04 27.38
C SER A 147 0.95 -2.96 28.30
N THR A 148 -0.34 -3.08 28.66
CA THR A 148 -1.01 -2.15 29.58
C THR A 148 -1.65 -2.87 30.75
N ARG A 149 -1.74 -2.20 31.90
CA ARG A 149 -2.44 -2.72 33.07
C ARG A 149 -3.96 -2.75 32.82
N GLN A 150 -4.60 -3.89 33.05
CA GLN A 150 -6.04 -4.09 32.81
C GLN A 150 -6.90 -3.84 34.06
N ILE A 151 -6.47 -2.94 34.94
CA ILE A 151 -7.11 -2.69 36.25
C ILE A 151 -8.15 -1.56 36.14
N ASN A 152 -7.79 -0.46 35.47
CA ASN A 152 -8.64 0.71 35.28
C ASN A 152 -8.39 1.29 33.89
N ARG A 153 -9.43 1.79 33.22
CA ARG A 153 -9.32 2.46 31.92
C ARG A 153 -8.39 3.67 31.94
N ILE A 154 -8.37 4.43 33.04
CA ILE A 154 -7.48 5.61 33.15
C ILE A 154 -6.02 5.17 33.14
N LEU A 155 -5.66 4.21 34.00
CA LEU A 155 -4.31 3.65 34.07
C LEU A 155 -3.91 2.92 32.78
N GLN A 156 -4.87 2.25 32.14
CA GLN A 156 -4.65 1.60 30.85
C GLN A 156 -4.28 2.61 29.76
N ASN A 157 -4.98 3.74 29.71
CA ASN A 157 -4.72 4.81 28.74
C ASN A 157 -3.39 5.52 29.04
N GLU A 158 -3.03 5.68 30.31
CA GLU A 158 -1.74 6.22 30.74
C GLU A 158 -0.59 5.32 30.25
N ASP A 159 -0.65 4.02 30.52
CA ASP A 159 0.35 3.05 30.06
C ASP A 159 0.47 3.02 28.53
N LEU A 160 -0.68 3.06 27.85
CA LEU A 160 -0.74 3.11 26.39
C LEU A 160 -0.04 4.36 25.84
N GLY A 161 -0.28 5.52 26.46
CA GLY A 161 0.39 6.77 26.12
C GLY A 161 1.90 6.67 26.31
N HIS A 162 2.36 6.18 27.46
CA HIS A 162 3.80 6.00 27.73
C HIS A 162 4.46 5.07 26.71
N MET A 163 3.84 3.92 26.41
CA MET A 163 4.38 2.96 25.45
C MET A 163 4.44 3.53 24.03
N LEU A 164 3.42 4.29 23.62
CA LEU A 164 3.44 4.96 22.32
C LEU A 164 4.57 5.99 22.24
N LEU A 165 4.76 6.81 23.27
CA LEU A 165 5.86 7.79 23.33
C LEU A 165 7.23 7.14 23.22
N VAL A 166 7.49 6.08 24.00
CA VAL A 166 8.75 5.32 23.94
C VAL A 166 8.97 4.72 22.55
N SER A 167 7.91 4.22 21.91
CA SER A 167 8.03 3.63 20.57
C SER A 167 8.29 4.66 19.45
N SER A 168 7.86 5.91 19.64
CA SER A 168 8.08 7.02 18.71
C SER A 168 9.30 7.88 19.02
N ASP A 169 10.04 7.56 20.09
CA ASP A 169 11.23 8.31 20.50
C ASP A 169 12.31 8.23 19.39
N PRO A 170 12.76 9.38 18.83
CA PRO A 170 13.74 9.39 17.74
C PRO A 170 15.11 8.81 18.14
N TYR A 171 15.53 9.02 19.39
CA TYR A 171 16.80 8.52 19.91
C TYR A 171 16.75 7.01 20.09
N ILE A 172 15.66 6.47 20.66
CA ILE A 172 15.47 5.02 20.79
C ILE A 172 15.30 4.37 19.41
N SER A 173 14.60 5.04 18.49
CA SER A 173 14.37 4.51 17.14
C SER A 173 15.66 4.46 16.31
N SER A 174 16.59 5.40 16.47
CA SER A 174 17.85 5.41 15.72
C SER A 174 18.79 4.26 16.09
N LEU A 175 18.67 3.74 17.32
CA LEU A 175 19.44 2.59 17.81
C LEU A 175 18.92 1.25 17.26
N LYS A 176 17.70 1.21 16.70
CA LYS A 176 17.10 -0.01 16.15
C LYS A 176 17.61 -0.25 14.73
N LYS A 177 17.95 -1.50 14.41
CA LYS A 177 18.25 -1.91 13.03
C LYS A 177 16.97 -1.75 12.18
N THR A 178 17.01 -0.90 11.16
CA THR A 178 15.91 -0.71 10.21
C THR A 178 16.30 -1.29 8.85
N SER A 179 15.36 -1.97 8.20
CA SER A 179 15.50 -2.39 6.81
C SER A 179 15.21 -1.19 5.90
N LYS A 180 16.18 -0.78 5.09
CA LYS A 180 15.96 0.28 4.08
C LYS A 180 15.31 -0.32 2.83
N MET A 181 14.41 0.42 2.20
CA MET A 181 13.89 0.04 0.88
C MET A 181 14.95 0.30 -0.19
N ASN A 182 15.12 -0.66 -1.10
CA ASN A 182 16.11 -0.59 -2.17
C ASN A 182 15.56 0.10 -3.41
N LEU A 183 16.12 1.26 -3.77
CA LEU A 183 15.77 2.03 -4.97
C LEU A 183 15.97 1.22 -6.27
N LYS A 184 16.89 0.24 -6.27
CA LYS A 184 17.17 -0.65 -7.41
C LYS A 184 16.01 -1.58 -7.78
N SER A 185 14.97 -1.66 -6.95
CA SER A 185 13.79 -2.52 -7.19
C SER A 185 12.70 -1.88 -8.03
N PHE A 186 12.81 -0.58 -8.37
CA PHE A 186 11.77 0.12 -9.14
C PHE A 186 11.88 -0.14 -10.64
N ASP A 187 10.72 -0.25 -11.28
CA ASP A 187 10.57 -0.35 -12.73
C ASP A 187 11.17 0.89 -13.44
N GLU A 188 11.71 0.71 -14.64
CA GLU A 188 12.39 1.77 -15.39
C GLU A 188 11.49 3.01 -15.62
N ASP A 189 10.21 2.79 -15.91
CA ASP A 189 9.21 3.85 -16.11
C ASP A 189 9.06 4.74 -14.87
N ILE A 190 9.18 4.17 -13.67
CA ILE A 190 9.09 4.90 -12.41
C ILE A 190 10.37 5.70 -12.22
N ARG A 191 11.53 5.08 -12.46
CA ARG A 191 12.84 5.74 -12.34
C ARG A 191 12.97 6.95 -13.27
N ALA A 192 12.40 6.87 -14.48
CA ALA A 192 12.39 7.98 -15.43
C ALA A 192 11.65 9.22 -14.91
N LEU A 193 10.68 9.05 -14.01
CA LEU A 193 9.86 10.10 -13.40
C LEU A 193 10.45 10.64 -12.09
N LEU A 194 11.41 9.95 -11.48
CA LEU A 194 12.04 10.37 -10.22
C LEU A 194 13.32 11.17 -10.47
N ILE A 195 13.58 12.13 -9.60
CA ILE A 195 14.89 12.79 -9.53
C ILE A 195 15.77 11.90 -8.65
N VAL A 196 16.62 11.09 -9.28
CA VAL A 196 17.67 10.38 -8.56
C VAL A 196 18.81 11.37 -8.36
N GLU A 197 18.81 12.09 -7.23
CA GLU A 197 20.02 12.76 -6.79
C GLU A 197 21.11 11.69 -6.62
N GLY A 198 22.13 11.78 -7.46
CA GLY A 198 23.02 10.67 -7.76
C GLY A 198 23.73 10.07 -6.55
N ASP A 199 24.03 8.78 -6.70
CA ASP A 199 25.09 8.02 -6.04
C ASP A 199 26.41 8.84 -5.97
N LYS A 200 26.51 9.76 -5.01
CA LYS A 200 27.74 10.39 -4.57
C LYS A 200 28.01 9.97 -3.14
N ASN A 201 28.11 8.66 -2.93
CA ASN A 201 29.03 8.05 -1.97
C ASN A 201 29.22 6.60 -2.39
N SER A 202 30.35 6.39 -3.05
CA SER A 202 30.91 5.10 -3.47
C SER A 202 31.09 4.13 -2.30
N ASP A 203 30.84 2.86 -2.61
CA ASP A 203 31.56 1.67 -2.15
C ASP A 203 31.83 1.50 -0.65
N SER A 204 31.00 0.67 0.00
CA SER A 204 31.41 -0.65 0.50
C SER A 204 30.28 -1.21 1.36
N ASP A 205 29.69 -2.32 0.93
CA ASP A 205 29.54 -3.50 1.80
C ASP A 205 28.85 -4.59 0.97
N SER A 206 29.69 -5.52 0.52
CA SER A 206 29.26 -6.84 0.13
C SER A 206 28.68 -7.54 1.35
N ASP A 207 27.37 -7.76 1.39
CA ASP A 207 26.82 -8.83 2.19
C ASP A 207 25.86 -9.64 1.32
N SER A 208 26.36 -10.82 0.96
CA SER A 208 25.64 -11.91 0.36
C SER A 208 24.79 -12.58 1.44
N ASP A 209 23.48 -12.31 1.45
CA ASP A 209 22.56 -13.13 2.23
C ASP A 209 21.70 -13.96 1.29
N LYS A 210 21.97 -15.27 1.39
CA LYS A 210 21.21 -16.34 0.76
C LYS A 210 19.82 -16.37 1.36
N ASP A 211 18.81 -16.46 0.49
CA ASP A 211 17.46 -16.84 0.86
C ASP A 211 17.51 -18.24 1.52
N ASP A 212 17.13 -18.33 2.79
CA ASP A 212 16.75 -19.59 3.41
C ASP A 212 15.32 -19.47 3.92
N ASP A 213 14.42 -19.86 3.02
CA ASP A 213 12.99 -20.02 3.23
C ASP A 213 12.81 -21.34 4.00
N SER A 214 12.65 -21.28 5.32
CA SER A 214 12.26 -22.44 6.13
C SER A 214 11.11 -22.10 7.07
N GLU A 215 9.92 -22.49 6.58
CA GLU A 215 8.74 -22.96 7.30
C GLU A 215 8.86 -23.00 8.83
N ARG A 216 8.24 -22.04 9.52
CA ARG A 216 7.89 -22.23 10.93
C ARG A 216 6.56 -22.97 11.03
N ASN A 217 6.71 -24.28 11.16
CA ASN A 217 5.68 -25.21 11.59
C ASN A 217 4.94 -24.72 12.85
N ILE A 218 3.63 -24.89 12.79
CA ILE A 218 2.66 -24.77 13.87
C ILE A 218 3.05 -25.77 14.97
N VAL A 219 3.25 -25.29 16.20
CA VAL A 219 3.26 -26.17 17.37
C VAL A 219 1.92 -25.99 18.07
N GLU A 220 1.05 -26.97 17.87
CA GLU A 220 -0.12 -27.24 18.69
C GLU A 220 0.33 -27.50 20.13
N TYR A 221 -0.19 -26.74 21.09
CA TYR A 221 -0.20 -27.18 22.48
C TYR A 221 -1.44 -28.04 22.69
N SER A 222 -1.26 -29.35 22.60
CA SER A 222 -2.23 -30.33 23.06
C SER A 222 -2.33 -30.28 24.58
N GLU A 223 -3.57 -30.14 25.05
CA GLU A 223 -3.99 -30.38 26.42
C GLU A 223 -3.51 -31.76 26.90
N ASN A 224 -2.82 -31.80 28.04
CA ASN A 224 -2.74 -33.02 28.85
C ASN A 224 -3.38 -32.73 30.20
N GLN A 225 -4.58 -33.26 30.35
CA GLN A 225 -5.25 -33.47 31.63
C GLN A 225 -4.55 -34.55 32.45
N ASN A 226 -4.71 -34.40 33.77
CA ASN A 226 -4.57 -35.41 34.82
C ASN A 226 -3.15 -35.86 35.22
N TYR A 227 -2.79 -35.59 36.48
CA TYR A 227 -2.76 -36.66 37.49
C TYR A 227 -3.06 -36.10 38.89
N ASN A 228 -3.99 -36.78 39.57
CA ASN A 228 -4.31 -36.66 40.98
C ASN A 228 -3.10 -36.94 41.88
N SER A 229 -2.95 -36.18 42.97
CA SER A 229 -2.97 -36.64 44.37
C SER A 229 -2.98 -35.44 45.31
#